data_AF-A0AAD7NG99-F1
#
_entry.id   AF-A0AAD7NG99-F1
#
_cell.length_a   1.000
_cell.length_b   1.000
_cell.length_c   1.000
_cell.angle_alpha   90.00
_cell.angle_beta   90.00
_cell.angle_gamma   90.00
#
_symmetry.space_group_name_H-M   'P 1'
#
loop_
_entity.id
_entity.type
_entity.pdbx_description
1 polymer ?
#
loop_
_entity_poly.entity_id
_entity_poly.type
_entity_poly.pdbx_seq_one_letter_code
_entity_poly.pdbx_strand_id
1 'polypeptide(L)'
;MAVTAFISGFKSRPEINLHDGLVVFYLLYISWVTVYFSLPANTKFPGQVKTLHLCSVIQSCILFALAFALLGTATTFGLTPECNHNAVVVLFRPFAVLDAGRILFLVLTVLVLIIYGGSIYKDWKASIKRLGVRVAERLRKKRPGEEIEITIHHNADPKTATDPESRRTRTEDAENSASVTPTWGYRRPKDKPASATYTPNVDEKLFANIIVVLILWGLAVMNTELLIRWNHFAASDGSQSPWQFGQILPMILVVPPLISLVNVFVENGFRKADGGPVTNTSKV
;
A
#
# COMPACT_ATOMS: atom_id res chain seq x y z
N MET A 1 -5.59 -16.66 4.54
CA MET A 1 -4.87 -16.88 5.81
C MET A 1 -5.64 -16.36 7.00
N ALA A 2 -5.74 -15.04 7.24
CA ALA A 2 -6.45 -14.53 8.43
C ALA A 2 -7.89 -15.02 8.51
N VAL A 3 -8.65 -14.95 7.40
CA VAL A 3 -10.03 -15.46 7.32
C VAL A 3 -10.10 -16.97 7.55
N THR A 4 -9.21 -17.75 6.94
CA THR A 4 -9.16 -19.20 7.10
C THR A 4 -8.86 -19.61 8.55
N ALA A 5 -7.86 -18.99 9.17
CA ALA A 5 -7.51 -19.22 10.57
C ALA A 5 -8.64 -18.80 11.52
N PHE A 6 -9.31 -17.69 11.20
CA PHE A 6 -10.50 -17.25 11.92
C PHE A 6 -11.62 -18.29 11.82
N ILE A 7 -11.96 -18.75 10.61
CA ILE A 7 -13.01 -19.75 10.43
C ILE A 7 -12.66 -21.07 11.11
N SER A 8 -11.46 -21.61 10.91
CA SER A 8 -11.05 -22.89 11.50
C SER A 8 -10.84 -22.82 13.01
N GLY A 9 -10.47 -21.66 13.57
CA GLY A 9 -10.28 -21.45 15.00
C GLY A 9 -11.56 -21.27 15.80
N PHE A 10 -12.62 -20.76 15.17
CA PHE A 10 -13.87 -20.41 15.86
C PHE A 10 -15.07 -21.28 15.45
N LYS A 11 -14.84 -22.42 14.78
CA LYS A 11 -15.86 -23.47 14.59
C LYS A 11 -16.24 -24.11 15.93
N SER A 12 -17.45 -24.67 16.03
CA SER A 12 -17.90 -25.45 17.21
C SER A 12 -17.00 -26.64 17.53
N ARG A 13 -16.26 -27.13 16.54
CA ARG A 13 -15.17 -28.10 16.67
C ARG A 13 -13.92 -27.45 16.06
N PRO A 14 -13.10 -26.75 16.84
CA PRO A 14 -11.93 -26.06 16.30
C PRO A 14 -10.98 -27.09 15.68
N GLU A 15 -10.49 -26.81 14.48
CA GLU A 15 -9.54 -27.67 13.77
C GLU A 15 -8.08 -27.28 14.07
N ILE A 16 -7.88 -26.15 14.74
CA ILE A 16 -6.57 -25.58 15.04
C ILE A 16 -6.36 -25.46 16.54
N ASN A 17 -5.16 -25.78 16.99
CA ASN A 17 -4.77 -25.58 18.38
C ASN A 17 -4.39 -24.11 18.62
N LEU A 18 -4.36 -23.67 19.88
CA LEU A 18 -3.92 -22.32 20.26
C LEU A 18 -2.53 -22.02 19.70
N HIS A 19 -1.65 -23.02 19.73
CA HIS A 19 -0.33 -22.92 19.16
C HIS A 19 -0.34 -22.56 17.67
N ASP A 20 -1.11 -23.28 16.85
CA ASP A 20 -1.19 -23.02 15.41
C ASP A 20 -1.77 -21.63 15.14
N GLY A 21 -2.77 -21.24 15.93
CA GLY A 21 -3.33 -19.90 15.92
C GLY A 21 -2.27 -18.82 16.24
N LEU A 22 -1.42 -19.04 17.24
CA LEU A 22 -0.34 -18.11 17.61
C LEU A 22 0.71 -18.00 16.50
N VAL A 23 1.12 -19.11 15.88
CA VAL A 23 2.05 -19.10 14.75
C VAL A 23 1.45 -18.31 13.59
N VAL A 24 0.20 -18.59 13.21
CA VAL A 24 -0.48 -17.86 12.14
C VAL A 24 -0.61 -16.38 12.47
N PHE A 25 -0.96 -16.05 13.71
CA PHE A 25 -1.02 -14.66 14.18
C PHE A 25 0.35 -13.97 14.03
N TYR A 26 1.44 -14.61 14.44
CA TYR A 26 2.79 -14.07 14.30
C TYR A 26 3.12 -13.78 12.83
N LEU A 27 2.93 -14.77 11.96
CA LEU A 27 3.20 -14.65 10.52
C LEU A 27 2.36 -13.54 9.87
N LEU A 28 1.08 -13.44 10.22
CA LEU A 28 0.20 -12.38 9.74
C LEU A 28 0.67 -11.01 10.24
N TYR A 29 1.06 -10.90 11.50
CA TYR A 29 1.54 -9.65 12.09
C TYR A 29 2.80 -9.14 11.36
N ILE A 30 3.74 -10.02 11.07
CA ILE A 30 4.98 -9.69 10.35
C ILE A 30 4.69 -9.30 8.89
N SER A 31 3.80 -10.03 8.23
CA SER A 31 3.33 -9.69 6.88
C SER A 31 2.69 -8.30 6.87
N TRP A 32 1.87 -7.99 7.88
CA TRP A 32 1.25 -6.68 8.03
C TRP A 32 2.27 -5.56 8.25
N VAL A 33 3.25 -5.76 9.14
CA VAL A 33 4.33 -4.79 9.36
C VAL A 33 5.08 -4.49 8.05
N THR A 34 5.40 -5.53 7.27
CA THR A 34 6.07 -5.37 5.96
C THR A 34 5.22 -4.55 4.98
N VAL A 35 3.92 -4.84 4.90
CA VAL A 35 2.99 -4.08 4.04
C VAL A 35 2.89 -2.63 4.51
N TYR A 36 2.83 -2.41 5.83
CA TYR A 36 2.78 -1.08 6.42
C TYR A 36 3.99 -0.21 6.05
N PHE A 37 5.20 -0.76 6.16
CA PHE A 37 6.43 -0.04 5.75
C PHE A 37 6.57 0.15 4.24
N SER A 38 5.92 -0.72 3.44
CA SER A 38 5.94 -0.62 1.97
C SER A 38 4.91 0.37 1.41
N LEU A 39 3.81 0.63 2.13
CA LEU A 39 2.75 1.54 1.70
C LEU A 39 3.26 2.95 1.32
N PRO A 40 4.12 3.62 2.11
CA PRO A 40 4.66 4.94 1.75
C PRO A 40 5.43 4.94 0.42
N ALA A 41 6.16 3.87 0.10
CA ALA A 41 6.93 3.77 -1.14
C ALA A 41 6.01 3.72 -2.38
N ASN A 42 4.85 3.07 -2.24
CA ASN A 42 3.88 2.93 -3.33
C ASN A 42 3.15 4.23 -3.69
N THR A 43 3.15 5.24 -2.80
CA THR A 43 2.49 6.53 -3.06
C THR A 43 3.07 7.30 -4.27
N LYS A 44 4.24 6.90 -4.77
CA LYS A 44 4.88 7.48 -5.96
C LYS A 44 4.19 7.11 -7.29
N PHE A 45 3.31 6.09 -7.32
CA PHE A 45 2.66 5.63 -8.55
C PHE A 45 1.17 6.07 -8.64
N PRO A 46 0.83 7.08 -9.47
CA PRO A 46 -0.54 7.56 -9.60
C PRO A 46 -1.41 6.58 -10.40
N GLY A 47 -2.28 5.81 -9.75
CA GLY A 47 -3.32 5.01 -10.44
C GLY A 47 -3.81 3.80 -9.65
N GLN A 48 -2.91 2.90 -9.25
CA GLN A 48 -3.26 1.63 -8.58
C GLN A 48 -3.27 1.71 -7.04
N VAL A 49 -2.78 2.81 -6.48
CA VAL A 49 -2.58 2.96 -5.02
C VAL A 49 -3.86 2.92 -4.19
N LYS A 50 -5.01 3.30 -4.76
CA LYS A 50 -6.27 3.37 -3.99
C LYS A 50 -6.78 1.98 -3.62
N THR A 51 -6.81 1.07 -4.58
CA THR A 51 -7.28 -0.31 -4.35
C THR A 51 -6.34 -1.03 -3.40
N LEU A 52 -5.03 -0.93 -3.61
CA LEU A 52 -4.03 -1.55 -2.75
C LEU A 52 -4.10 -1.02 -1.31
N HIS A 53 -4.28 0.29 -1.14
CA HIS A 53 -4.45 0.89 0.18
C HIS A 53 -5.74 0.41 0.85
N LEU A 54 -6.86 0.34 0.13
CA LEU A 54 -8.12 -0.17 0.68
C LEU A 54 -8.00 -1.64 1.09
N CYS A 55 -7.42 -2.48 0.24
CA CYS A 55 -7.16 -3.89 0.55
C CYS A 55 -6.27 -4.04 1.78
N SER A 56 -5.22 -3.23 1.90
CA SER A 56 -4.33 -3.24 3.06
C SER A 56 -5.06 -2.82 4.35
N VAL A 57 -5.93 -1.82 4.30
CA VAL A 57 -6.75 -1.41 5.45
C VAL A 57 -7.70 -2.54 5.87
N ILE A 58 -8.43 -3.15 4.92
CA ILE A 58 -9.33 -4.27 5.19
C ILE A 58 -8.57 -5.45 5.79
N GLN A 59 -7.43 -5.82 5.20
CA GLN A 59 -6.55 -6.88 5.70
C GLN A 59 -6.10 -6.60 7.14
N SER A 60 -5.72 -5.36 7.44
CA SER A 60 -5.31 -4.93 8.77
C SER A 60 -6.44 -5.08 9.78
N CYS A 61 -7.66 -4.64 9.43
CA CYS A 61 -8.83 -4.79 10.30
C CYS A 61 -9.12 -6.26 10.63
N ILE A 62 -9.07 -7.15 9.62
CA ILE A 62 -9.29 -8.59 9.81
C ILE A 62 -8.19 -9.18 10.72
N LEU A 63 -6.94 -8.76 10.54
CA LEU A 63 -5.83 -9.20 11.38
C LEU A 63 -6.01 -8.77 12.83
N PHE A 64 -6.31 -7.50 13.09
CA PHE A 64 -6.54 -7.03 14.46
C PHE A 64 -7.75 -7.71 15.10
N ALA A 65 -8.83 -7.94 14.35
CA ALA A 65 -9.99 -8.70 14.84
C ALA A 65 -9.60 -10.13 15.23
N LEU A 66 -8.82 -10.82 14.38
CA LEU A 66 -8.29 -12.15 14.70
C LEU A 66 -7.39 -12.12 15.94
N ALA A 67 -6.54 -11.10 16.08
CA ALA A 67 -5.66 -10.90 17.24
C ALA A 67 -6.46 -10.78 18.54
N PHE A 68 -7.47 -9.90 18.55
CA PHE A 68 -8.34 -9.70 19.71
C PHE A 68 -9.15 -10.95 20.03
N ALA A 69 -9.69 -11.63 19.01
CA ALA A 69 -10.45 -12.85 19.21
C ALA A 69 -9.56 -13.95 19.82
N LEU A 70 -8.38 -14.20 19.24
CA LEU A 70 -7.44 -15.22 19.70
C LEU A 70 -6.91 -14.92 21.11
N LEU A 71 -6.47 -13.69 21.38
CA LEU A 71 -6.03 -13.28 22.72
C LEU A 71 -7.19 -13.26 23.72
N GLY A 72 -8.40 -12.97 23.26
CA GLY A 72 -9.63 -12.96 24.07
C GLY A 72 -10.05 -14.36 24.52
N THR A 73 -9.90 -15.35 23.65
CA THR A 73 -10.31 -16.73 23.91
C THR A 73 -9.15 -17.67 24.22
N ALA A 74 -7.92 -17.15 24.37
CA ALA A 74 -6.70 -17.96 24.53
C ALA A 74 -6.81 -19.07 25.59
N THR A 75 -7.52 -18.85 26.70
CA THR A 75 -7.71 -19.85 27.77
C THR A 75 -8.61 -21.02 27.34
N THR A 76 -9.56 -20.80 26.43
CA THR A 76 -10.56 -21.80 26.00
C THR A 76 -10.40 -22.17 24.52
N PHE A 77 -9.36 -21.70 23.85
CA PHE A 77 -9.18 -21.86 22.42
C PHE A 77 -8.58 -23.23 22.07
N GLY A 78 -9.09 -23.85 21.00
CA GLY A 78 -8.57 -25.12 20.47
C GLY A 78 -9.24 -26.36 21.05
N LEU A 79 -8.69 -27.53 20.69
CA LEU A 79 -9.23 -28.84 21.06
C LEU A 79 -8.89 -29.27 22.49
N THR A 80 -7.76 -28.78 23.02
CA THR A 80 -7.20 -29.17 24.33
C THR A 80 -6.92 -27.94 25.19
N PRO A 81 -7.96 -27.24 25.67
CA PRO A 81 -7.80 -25.99 26.41
C PRO A 81 -6.97 -26.16 27.70
N GLU A 82 -7.01 -27.34 28.32
CA GLU A 82 -6.19 -27.70 29.49
C GLU A 82 -4.67 -27.58 29.23
N CYS A 83 -4.23 -27.77 27.99
CA CYS A 83 -2.82 -27.67 27.61
C CYS A 83 -2.36 -26.23 27.39
N ASN A 84 -3.28 -25.27 27.27
CA ASN A 84 -2.95 -23.88 26.93
C ASN A 84 -2.12 -23.18 28.01
N HIS A 85 -2.17 -23.66 29.27
CA HIS A 85 -1.37 -23.11 30.36
C HIS A 85 0.14 -23.30 30.19
N ASN A 86 0.54 -24.30 29.39
CA ASN A 86 1.94 -24.54 29.07
C ASN A 86 2.39 -23.80 27.81
N ALA A 87 1.51 -23.06 27.15
CA ALA A 87 1.87 -22.29 25.97
C ALA A 87 2.76 -21.12 26.35
N VAL A 88 3.90 -21.03 25.66
CA VAL A 88 4.90 -19.99 25.87
C VAL A 88 5.10 -19.22 24.57
N VAL A 89 5.05 -17.89 24.65
CA VAL A 89 5.45 -17.01 23.54
C VAL A 89 6.86 -16.51 23.81
N VAL A 90 7.67 -16.49 22.76
CA VAL A 90 9.07 -16.07 22.82
C VAL A 90 9.22 -14.74 22.11
N LEU A 91 9.55 -13.71 22.89
CA LEU A 91 10.02 -12.44 22.36
C LEU A 91 11.36 -12.17 23.06
N PHE A 92 12.43 -12.74 22.52
CA PHE A 92 13.78 -12.84 23.14
C PHE A 92 13.88 -13.68 24.42
N ARG A 93 12.80 -13.83 25.20
CA ARG A 93 12.73 -14.62 26.44
C ARG A 93 11.36 -15.35 26.52
N PRO A 94 11.23 -16.49 27.24
CA PRO A 94 9.95 -17.19 27.30
C PRO A 94 9.04 -16.45 28.25
N PHE A 95 7.83 -16.15 27.80
CA PHE A 95 6.77 -15.62 28.64
C PHE A 95 5.56 -16.53 28.56
N ALA A 96 5.00 -16.88 29.72
CA ALA A 96 3.73 -17.61 29.79
C ALA A 96 2.64 -16.77 29.09
N VAL A 97 1.97 -17.38 28.10
CA VAL A 97 1.05 -16.65 27.22
C VAL A 97 -0.19 -16.19 27.96
N LEU A 98 -0.73 -17.00 28.86
CA LEU A 98 -2.06 -16.79 29.41
C LEU A 98 -2.14 -15.69 30.49
N ASP A 99 -1.05 -15.43 31.21
CA ASP A 99 -1.05 -14.44 32.29
C ASP A 99 -0.57 -13.07 31.80
N ALA A 100 0.71 -12.75 32.06
CA ALA A 100 1.31 -11.46 31.72
C ALA A 100 1.40 -11.25 30.20
N GLY A 101 1.65 -12.33 29.43
CA GLY A 101 1.77 -12.27 27.98
C GLY A 101 0.51 -11.72 27.32
N ARG A 102 -0.66 -12.25 27.69
CA ARG A 102 -1.95 -11.83 27.14
C ARG A 102 -2.22 -10.35 27.34
N ILE A 103 -2.04 -9.85 28.57
CA ILE A 103 -2.26 -8.43 28.89
C ILE A 103 -1.29 -7.56 28.11
N LEU A 104 0.00 -7.93 28.10
CA LEU A 104 1.03 -7.20 27.37
C LEU A 104 0.72 -7.13 25.87
N PHE A 105 0.37 -8.26 25.24
CA PHE A 105 0.03 -8.32 23.82
C PHE A 105 -1.24 -7.54 23.50
N LEU A 106 -2.27 -7.57 24.37
CA LEU A 106 -3.47 -6.76 24.18
C LEU A 106 -3.16 -5.27 24.22
N VAL A 107 -2.40 -4.81 25.23
CA VAL A 107 -1.98 -3.41 25.35
C VAL A 107 -1.18 -2.99 24.13
N LEU A 108 -0.20 -3.81 23.71
CA LEU A 108 0.60 -3.55 22.52
C LEU A 108 -0.26 -3.49 21.25
N THR A 109 -1.18 -4.42 21.08
CA THR A 109 -2.08 -4.47 19.91
C THR A 109 -2.99 -3.24 19.85
N VAL A 110 -3.54 -2.79 20.98
CA VAL A 110 -4.35 -1.56 21.07
C VAL A 110 -3.50 -0.34 20.73
N LEU A 111 -2.29 -0.24 21.27
CA LEU A 111 -1.38 0.87 20.97
C LEU A 111 -1.04 0.93 19.48
N VAL A 112 -0.70 -0.19 18.87
CA VAL A 112 -0.41 -0.30 17.44
C VAL A 112 -1.62 0.07 16.60
N LEU A 113 -2.82 -0.37 16.98
CA LEU A 113 -4.07 -0.01 16.30
C LEU A 113 -4.32 1.51 16.35
N ILE A 114 -4.09 2.16 17.50
CA ILE A 114 -4.23 3.62 17.64
C ILE A 114 -3.24 4.35 16.73
N ILE A 115 -1.96 3.95 16.74
CA ILE A 115 -0.91 4.57 15.90
C ILE A 115 -1.24 4.39 14.41
N TYR A 116 -1.65 3.18 14.02
CA TYR A 116 -2.02 2.85 12.65
C TYR A 116 -3.26 3.62 12.20
N GLY A 117 -4.32 3.64 13.02
CA GLY A 117 -5.55 4.40 12.76
C GLY A 117 -5.29 5.90 12.65
N GLY A 118 -4.44 6.46 13.52
CA GLY A 118 -4.01 7.86 13.45
C GLY A 118 -3.26 8.18 12.16
N SER A 119 -2.41 7.27 11.69
CA SER A 119 -1.67 7.40 10.43
C SER A 119 -2.63 7.41 9.22
N ILE A 120 -3.58 6.46 9.17
CA ILE A 120 -4.63 6.44 8.13
C ILE A 120 -5.46 7.71 8.17
N TYR A 121 -5.89 8.14 9.36
CA TYR A 121 -6.72 9.33 9.51
C TYR A 121 -6.01 10.59 8.98
N LYS A 122 -4.71 10.74 9.27
CA LYS A 122 -3.90 11.85 8.75
C LYS A 122 -3.86 11.85 7.22
N ASP A 123 -3.63 10.69 6.62
CA ASP A 123 -3.53 10.55 5.16
C ASP A 123 -4.88 10.76 4.48
N TRP A 124 -5.97 10.26 5.09
CA TRP A 124 -7.34 10.50 4.64
C TRP A 124 -7.70 11.98 4.69
N LYS A 125 -7.40 12.68 5.80
CA LYS A 125 -7.63 14.13 5.94
C LYS A 125 -6.87 14.93 4.88
N ALA A 126 -5.62 14.57 4.62
CA ALA A 126 -4.81 15.21 3.56
C ALA A 126 -5.41 14.95 2.16
N SER A 127 -5.91 13.74 1.91
CA SER A 127 -6.56 13.37 0.65
C SER A 127 -7.86 14.17 0.41
N ILE A 128 -8.72 14.28 1.43
CA ILE A 128 -9.95 15.09 1.37
C ILE A 128 -9.62 16.56 1.10
N LYS A 129 -8.62 17.13 1.78
CA LYS A 129 -8.21 18.52 1.55
C LYS A 129 -7.78 18.75 0.09
N ARG A 130 -6.99 17.83 -0.49
CA ARG A 130 -6.60 17.91 -1.91
C ARG A 130 -7.78 17.78 -2.86
N LEU A 131 -8.74 16.91 -2.54
CA LEU A 131 -9.96 16.76 -3.35
C LEU A 131 -10.80 18.04 -3.31
N GLY A 132 -10.96 18.66 -2.13
CA GLY A 132 -11.64 19.94 -1.96
C GLY A 132 -11.00 21.07 -2.78
N VAL A 133 -9.66 21.17 -2.77
CA VAL A 133 -8.93 22.15 -3.60
C VAL A 133 -9.17 21.90 -5.09
N ARG A 134 -9.09 20.66 -5.56
CA ARG A 134 -9.35 20.33 -6.98
C ARG A 134 -10.78 20.61 -7.41
N VAL A 135 -11.76 20.35 -6.54
CA VAL A 135 -13.17 20.66 -6.81
C VAL A 135 -13.36 22.18 -6.84
N ALA A 136 -12.78 22.92 -5.90
CA ALA A 136 -12.83 24.39 -5.88
C ALA A 136 -12.18 25.01 -7.14
N GLU A 137 -11.04 24.48 -7.59
CA GLU A 137 -10.40 24.90 -8.85
C GLU A 137 -11.28 24.63 -10.08
N ARG A 138 -11.94 23.47 -10.14
CA ARG A 138 -12.89 23.16 -11.22
C ARG A 138 -14.10 24.10 -11.20
N LEU A 139 -14.62 24.43 -10.01
CA LEU A 139 -15.72 25.39 -9.86
C LEU A 139 -15.29 26.80 -10.24
N ARG A 140 -14.05 27.20 -9.94
CA ARG A 140 -13.49 28.50 -10.37
C ARG A 140 -13.30 28.55 -11.88
N LYS A 141 -12.83 27.47 -12.51
CA LYS A 141 -12.61 27.39 -13.97
C LYS A 141 -13.92 27.28 -14.78
N LYS A 142 -15.04 26.86 -14.18
CA LYS A 142 -16.36 26.94 -14.82
C LYS A 142 -16.98 28.34 -14.77
N ARG A 143 -16.39 29.28 -14.03
CA ARG A 143 -16.90 30.65 -13.87
C ARG A 143 -16.20 31.79 -14.66
N PRO A 144 -15.42 31.57 -15.73
CA PRO A 144 -14.99 32.66 -16.60
C PRO A 144 -15.98 32.82 -17.76
N GLY A 145 -16.94 33.72 -17.61
CA GLY A 145 -17.52 34.40 -18.77
C GLY A 145 -18.43 33.60 -19.69
N GLU A 146 -19.07 32.52 -19.24
CA GLU A 146 -20.39 32.18 -19.79
C GLU A 146 -21.38 33.21 -19.21
N GLU A 147 -21.23 34.46 -19.65
CA GLU A 147 -22.35 35.35 -19.82
C GLU A 147 -23.27 34.54 -20.73
N ILE A 148 -24.27 33.90 -20.13
CA ILE A 148 -25.41 33.41 -20.87
C ILE A 148 -25.98 34.69 -21.48
N GLU A 149 -25.50 35.03 -22.66
CA GLU A 149 -26.23 35.86 -23.58
C GLU A 149 -27.52 35.06 -23.77
N ILE A 150 -28.53 35.41 -22.97
CA ILE A 150 -29.90 35.00 -23.21
C ILE A 150 -30.22 35.72 -24.51
N THR A 151 -29.80 35.14 -25.63
CA THR A 151 -30.35 35.46 -26.93
C THR A 151 -31.79 35.02 -26.81
N ILE A 152 -32.64 35.95 -26.38
CA ILE A 152 -34.09 35.84 -26.49
C ILE A 152 -34.32 35.77 -27.99
N HIS A 153 -34.30 34.56 -28.54
CA HIS A 153 -34.82 34.29 -29.86
C HIS A 153 -36.31 34.59 -29.78
N HIS A 154 -36.65 35.84 -30.09
CA HIS A 154 -37.99 36.22 -30.47
C HIS A 154 -38.33 35.37 -31.70
N ASN A 155 -39.23 34.41 -31.51
CA ASN A 155 -39.84 33.65 -32.59
C ASN A 155 -40.55 34.64 -33.52
N ALA A 156 -39.85 35.07 -34.57
CA ALA A 156 -40.46 35.60 -35.77
C ALA A 156 -40.63 34.46 -36.77
N ASP A 157 -41.89 34.06 -36.90
CA ASP A 157 -42.56 33.41 -38.03
C ASP A 157 -42.05 32.10 -38.67
N PRO A 158 -42.94 31.12 -38.86
CA PRO A 158 -42.70 29.95 -39.69
C PRO A 158 -43.05 30.28 -41.14
N LYS A 159 -42.04 30.44 -42.01
CA LYS A 159 -42.28 30.41 -43.46
C LYS A 159 -41.22 29.59 -44.21
N THR A 160 -41.72 28.46 -44.66
CA THR A 160 -41.65 27.97 -46.06
C THR A 160 -40.31 27.45 -46.57
N ALA A 161 -40.41 26.19 -47.03
CA ALA A 161 -39.46 25.45 -47.86
C ALA A 161 -38.79 26.28 -48.98
N THR A 162 -37.60 25.86 -49.42
CA THR A 162 -37.31 25.33 -50.77
C THR A 162 -35.79 25.04 -50.93
N ASP A 163 -35.53 23.87 -51.53
CA ASP A 163 -34.33 23.37 -52.24
C ASP A 163 -33.00 22.93 -51.57
N PRO A 164 -32.43 21.80 -52.05
CA PRO A 164 -31.07 21.36 -51.78
C PRO A 164 -30.18 21.58 -53.02
N GLU A 165 -29.25 22.55 -53.02
CA GLU A 165 -28.24 22.57 -54.08
C GLU A 165 -26.96 23.29 -53.66
N SER A 166 -25.85 22.60 -53.94
CA SER A 166 -24.61 23.16 -54.46
C SER A 166 -23.55 23.71 -53.51
N ARG A 167 -22.33 23.24 -53.83
CA ARG A 167 -21.07 24.00 -53.92
C ARG A 167 -20.16 24.11 -52.69
N ARG A 168 -19.15 23.23 -52.75
CA ARG A 168 -17.72 23.55 -52.66
C ARG A 168 -17.37 25.05 -52.79
N THR A 169 -16.65 25.54 -51.78
CA THR A 169 -15.46 26.43 -51.93
C THR A 169 -14.68 26.33 -50.60
N ARG A 170 -13.66 25.48 -50.51
CA ARG A 170 -12.22 25.84 -50.51
C ARG A 170 -11.94 27.35 -50.53
N THR A 171 -11.53 27.84 -49.38
CA THR A 171 -10.80 29.10 -49.09
C THR A 171 -9.83 28.65 -47.98
N GLU A 172 -8.51 28.50 -48.11
CA GLU A 172 -7.49 29.25 -48.84
C GLU A 172 -7.54 30.76 -48.59
N ASP A 173 -7.49 31.10 -47.30
CA ASP A 173 -6.92 32.36 -46.82
C ASP A 173 -5.56 32.00 -46.19
N ALA A 174 -4.43 32.26 -46.86
CA ALA A 174 -3.81 33.59 -46.97
C ALA A 174 -3.53 34.16 -45.56
N GLU A 175 -2.33 33.92 -45.06
CA GLU A 175 -1.28 34.95 -45.14
C GLU A 175 -1.42 35.93 -43.97
N ASN A 176 -0.85 35.54 -42.83
CA ASN A 176 -0.38 36.51 -41.85
C ASN A 176 1.03 36.10 -41.39
N SER A 177 1.96 36.28 -42.33
CA SER A 177 3.40 36.25 -42.12
C SER A 177 3.81 37.47 -41.29
N ALA A 178 3.57 37.43 -39.98
CA ALA A 178 4.31 38.24 -39.04
C ALA A 178 5.69 37.59 -38.84
N SER A 179 6.67 38.07 -39.60
CA SER A 179 8.09 37.75 -39.47
C SER A 179 8.63 38.25 -38.13
N VAL A 180 8.35 37.49 -37.07
CA VAL A 180 9.07 37.60 -35.81
C VAL A 180 10.48 37.08 -36.08
N THR A 181 11.39 38.02 -36.28
CA THR A 181 12.82 37.77 -36.36
C THR A 181 13.26 37.04 -35.09
N PRO A 182 13.79 35.81 -35.18
CA PRO A 182 14.46 35.20 -34.05
C PRO A 182 15.74 35.98 -33.83
N THR A 183 15.72 36.92 -32.90
CA THR A 183 16.93 37.55 -32.35
C THR A 183 17.76 36.42 -31.74
N TRP A 184 18.73 35.92 -32.51
CA TRP A 184 19.76 34.99 -32.07
C TRP A 184 20.68 35.71 -31.09
N GLY A 185 20.18 35.88 -29.86
CA GLY A 185 20.98 36.27 -28.72
C GLY A 185 22.03 35.19 -28.48
N TYR A 186 23.27 35.48 -28.89
CA TYR A 186 24.46 34.71 -28.56
C TYR A 186 24.52 34.51 -27.04
N ARG A 187 24.01 33.37 -26.56
CA ARG A 187 24.21 32.91 -25.18
C ARG A 187 25.69 32.61 -25.03
N ARG A 188 26.37 33.42 -24.20
CA ARG A 188 27.74 33.17 -23.74
C ARG A 188 27.84 31.74 -23.18
N PRO A 189 28.69 30.87 -23.75
CA PRO A 189 29.07 29.63 -23.09
C PRO A 189 30.15 29.99 -22.07
N LYS A 190 29.73 30.42 -20.88
CA LYS A 190 30.67 30.72 -19.81
C LYS A 190 30.09 30.21 -18.52
N ASP A 191 30.26 28.92 -18.29
CA ASP A 191 30.44 28.33 -16.96
C ASP A 191 31.17 27.02 -17.16
N LYS A 192 32.38 26.93 -16.58
CA LYS A 192 33.11 25.67 -16.48
C LYS A 192 32.19 24.66 -15.80
N PRO A 193 32.11 23.40 -16.24
CA PRO A 193 31.36 22.39 -15.50
C PRO A 193 32.00 22.30 -14.12
N ALA A 194 31.36 22.92 -13.13
CA ALA A 194 31.70 22.72 -11.73
C ALA A 194 31.74 21.20 -11.56
N SER A 195 32.89 20.69 -11.12
CA SER A 195 33.14 19.28 -10.88
C SER A 195 31.88 18.68 -10.26
N ALA A 196 31.14 17.91 -11.06
CA ALA A 196 29.86 17.38 -10.65
C ALA A 196 30.16 16.40 -9.53
N THR A 197 30.05 16.86 -8.28
CA THR A 197 30.19 16.03 -7.11
C THR A 197 29.17 14.92 -7.27
N TYR A 198 29.65 13.70 -7.53
CA TYR A 198 28.81 12.53 -7.66
C TYR A 198 28.17 12.29 -6.29
N THR A 199 26.97 12.81 -6.09
CA THR A 199 26.14 12.45 -4.96
C THR A 199 25.41 11.17 -5.37
N PRO A 200 25.73 10.01 -4.77
CA PRO A 200 25.01 8.78 -5.07
C PRO A 200 23.52 9.03 -4.81
N ASN A 201 22.71 8.74 -5.83
CA ASN A 201 21.32 9.20 -5.89
C ASN A 201 20.37 8.31 -5.05
N VAL A 202 20.85 7.79 -3.92
CA VAL A 202 20.14 6.80 -3.10
C VAL A 202 19.11 7.51 -2.22
N ASP A 203 17.86 7.05 -2.26
CA ASP A 203 16.82 7.46 -1.32
C ASP A 203 17.15 6.85 0.06
N GLU A 204 17.90 7.59 0.88
CA GLU A 204 18.36 7.18 2.21
C GLU A 204 17.21 6.63 3.07
N LYS A 205 16.02 7.22 2.94
CA LYS A 205 14.83 6.80 3.67
C LYS A 205 14.32 5.43 3.21
N LEU A 206 14.34 5.16 1.91
CA LEU A 206 13.99 3.85 1.37
C LEU A 206 14.98 2.79 1.84
N PHE A 207 16.27 3.11 1.80
CA PHE A 207 17.33 2.21 2.27
C PHE A 207 17.18 1.87 3.75
N ALA A 208 16.95 2.87 4.60
CA ALA A 208 16.68 2.67 6.03
C ALA A 208 15.43 1.79 6.25
N ASN A 209 14.34 2.02 5.50
CA ASN A 209 13.14 1.18 5.58
C ASN A 209 13.43 -0.28 5.20
N ILE A 210 14.22 -0.53 4.15
CA ILE A 210 14.60 -1.88 3.74
C ILE A 210 15.40 -2.58 4.85
N ILE A 211 16.38 -1.89 5.45
CA ILE A 211 17.15 -2.44 6.58
C ILE A 211 16.22 -2.80 7.75
N VAL A 212 15.31 -1.91 8.12
CA VAL A 212 14.34 -2.16 9.19
C VAL A 212 13.48 -3.38 8.88
N VAL A 213 12.96 -3.51 7.64
CA VAL A 213 12.18 -4.67 7.21
C VAL A 213 13.00 -5.96 7.29
N LEU A 214 14.27 -5.94 6.87
CA LEU A 214 15.16 -7.12 6.95
C LEU A 214 15.45 -7.53 8.39
N ILE A 215 15.71 -6.57 9.29
CA ILE A 215 15.93 -6.84 10.71
C ILE A 215 14.67 -7.44 11.34
N LEU A 216 13.51 -6.81 11.11
CA LEU A 216 12.23 -7.28 11.64
C LEU A 216 11.89 -8.67 11.11
N TRP A 217 12.21 -8.95 9.84
CA TRP A 217 12.06 -10.27 9.24
C TRP A 217 12.99 -11.32 9.86
N GLY A 218 14.26 -10.99 10.09
CA GLY A 218 15.20 -11.90 10.77
C GLY A 218 14.76 -12.22 12.20
N LEU A 219 14.35 -11.19 12.95
CA LEU A 219 13.79 -11.35 14.29
C LEU A 219 12.50 -12.18 14.30
N ALA A 220 11.66 -12.00 13.30
CA ALA A 220 10.46 -12.80 13.09
C ALA A 220 10.76 -14.28 12.91
N VAL A 221 11.63 -14.63 11.96
CA VAL A 221 12.03 -16.02 11.70
C VAL A 221 12.64 -16.62 12.96
N MET A 222 13.57 -15.91 13.61
CA MET A 222 14.22 -16.35 14.84
C MET A 222 13.19 -16.61 15.96
N ASN A 223 12.25 -15.70 16.19
CA ASN A 223 11.21 -15.89 17.22
C ASN A 223 10.28 -17.06 16.89
N THR A 224 9.95 -17.27 15.61
CA THR A 224 9.10 -18.39 15.18
C THR A 224 9.79 -19.72 15.43
N GLU A 225 11.09 -19.83 15.12
CA GLU A 225 11.91 -21.00 15.42
C GLU A 225 12.07 -21.26 16.92
N LEU A 226 12.27 -20.19 17.72
CA LEU A 226 12.34 -20.31 19.18
C LEU A 226 11.00 -20.76 19.77
N LEU A 227 9.90 -20.23 19.28
CA LEU A 227 8.55 -20.62 19.67
C LEU A 227 8.30 -22.09 19.34
N ILE A 228 8.80 -22.55 18.18
CA ILE A 228 8.75 -23.96 17.78
C ILE A 228 9.56 -24.84 18.74
N ARG A 229 10.81 -24.46 19.03
CA ARG A 229 11.71 -25.27 19.86
C ARG A 229 11.26 -25.36 21.32
N TRP A 230 10.68 -24.30 21.88
CA TRP A 230 10.37 -24.27 23.31
C TRP A 230 9.02 -24.86 23.68
N ASN A 231 8.03 -24.82 22.78
CA ASN A 231 6.73 -25.43 23.06
C ASN A 231 6.73 -26.97 22.92
N HIS A 232 7.91 -27.60 22.70
CA HIS A 232 8.11 -29.06 22.64
C HIS A 232 6.90 -29.80 22.07
N PHE A 233 6.60 -29.59 20.78
CA PHE A 233 5.50 -30.30 20.14
C PHE A 233 5.79 -31.79 20.25
N ALA A 234 5.10 -32.45 21.18
CA ALA A 234 5.12 -33.89 21.24
C ALA A 234 4.76 -34.36 19.84
N ALA A 235 5.67 -35.09 19.20
CA ALA A 235 5.37 -35.83 18.01
C ALA A 235 4.28 -36.81 18.43
N SER A 236 3.01 -36.45 18.24
CA SER A 236 1.92 -37.39 18.47
C SER A 236 2.20 -38.57 17.55
N ASP A 237 2.41 -39.75 18.14
CA ASP A 237 3.05 -40.94 17.58
C ASP A 237 2.41 -41.55 16.29
N GLY A 238 1.58 -40.84 15.54
CA GLY A 238 0.89 -41.43 14.38
C GLY A 238 0.37 -40.50 13.30
N SER A 239 0.52 -39.18 13.39
CA SER A 239 0.11 -38.30 12.28
C SER A 239 1.08 -37.14 12.14
N GLN A 240 1.69 -37.04 10.95
CA GLN A 240 2.44 -35.85 10.56
C GLN A 240 1.56 -34.63 10.83
N SER A 241 2.04 -33.73 11.71
CA SER A 241 1.35 -32.47 11.98
C SER A 241 1.03 -31.79 10.63
N PRO A 242 -0.27 -31.61 10.28
CA PRO A 242 -0.67 -30.99 9.01
C PRO A 242 -0.15 -29.55 8.84
N TRP A 243 0.50 -29.01 9.87
CA TRP A 243 1.04 -27.65 9.92
C TRP A 243 2.53 -27.52 9.56
N GLN A 244 3.19 -28.54 9.01
CA GLN A 244 4.46 -28.34 8.27
C GLN A 244 4.32 -27.31 7.12
N PHE A 245 3.09 -27.08 6.65
CA PHE A 245 2.75 -26.00 5.72
C PHE A 245 3.05 -24.58 6.27
N GLY A 246 3.09 -24.42 7.60
CA GLY A 246 3.39 -23.16 8.29
C GLY A 246 4.80 -22.63 8.04
N GLN A 247 5.75 -23.44 7.56
CA GLN A 247 7.10 -23.01 7.18
C GLN A 247 7.19 -22.57 5.71
N ILE A 248 6.49 -23.28 4.82
CA ILE A 248 6.46 -22.97 3.38
C ILE A 248 5.70 -21.66 3.12
N LEU A 249 4.67 -21.40 3.91
CA LEU A 249 3.79 -20.26 3.74
C LEU A 249 4.46 -18.88 3.97
N PRO A 250 5.26 -18.65 5.02
CA PRO A 250 6.05 -17.41 5.15
C PRO A 250 7.02 -17.22 3.98
N MET A 251 7.62 -18.29 3.44
CA MET A 251 8.39 -18.16 2.21
C MET A 251 7.51 -17.69 1.06
N ILE A 252 6.35 -18.28 0.84
CA ILE A 252 5.43 -17.86 -0.24
C ILE A 252 4.91 -16.43 -0.03
N LEU A 253 4.75 -15.95 1.20
CA LEU A 253 4.30 -14.58 1.45
C LEU A 253 5.41 -13.53 1.27
N VAL A 254 6.68 -13.91 1.47
CA VAL A 254 7.83 -12.99 1.41
C VAL A 254 8.47 -12.99 0.03
N VAL A 255 8.50 -14.13 -0.65
CA VAL A 255 9.17 -14.30 -1.94
C VAL A 255 8.55 -13.40 -3.03
N PRO A 256 7.24 -13.30 -3.25
CA PRO A 256 6.67 -12.45 -4.30
C PRO A 256 6.93 -10.95 -4.09
N PRO A 257 6.74 -10.37 -2.88
CA PRO A 257 7.16 -8.99 -2.61
C PRO A 257 8.66 -8.78 -2.81
N LEU A 258 9.49 -9.75 -2.43
CA LEU A 258 10.94 -9.68 -2.60
C LEU A 258 11.33 -9.71 -4.09
N ILE A 259 10.73 -10.61 -4.88
CA ILE A 259 10.94 -10.65 -6.34
C ILE A 259 10.48 -9.34 -6.98
N SER A 260 9.32 -8.80 -6.58
CA SER A 260 8.85 -7.52 -7.09
C SER A 260 9.80 -6.38 -6.72
N LEU A 261 10.33 -6.36 -5.49
CA LEU A 261 11.33 -5.38 -5.07
C LEU A 261 12.62 -5.50 -5.89
N VAL A 262 13.11 -6.74 -6.10
CA VAL A 262 14.30 -7.01 -6.92
C VAL A 262 14.07 -6.58 -8.37
N ASN A 263 12.90 -6.87 -8.96
CA ASN A 263 12.59 -6.46 -10.32
C ASN A 263 12.53 -4.93 -10.44
N VAL A 264 11.84 -4.25 -9.52
CA VAL A 264 11.81 -2.77 -9.46
C VAL A 264 13.22 -2.21 -9.30
N PHE A 265 14.05 -2.87 -8.50
CA PHE A 265 15.43 -2.49 -8.28
C PHE A 265 16.31 -2.69 -9.51
N VAL A 266 16.16 -3.79 -10.23
CA VAL A 266 16.87 -4.08 -11.48
C VAL A 266 16.47 -3.11 -12.58
N GLU A 267 15.17 -2.79 -12.70
CA GLU A 267 14.66 -1.89 -13.73
C GLU A 267 15.02 -0.42 -13.48
N ASN A 268 14.91 0.05 -12.23
CA ASN A 268 15.05 1.47 -11.92
C ASN A 268 16.42 1.83 -11.32
N GLY A 269 17.17 0.84 -10.81
CA GLY A 269 18.36 1.07 -9.99
C GLY A 269 18.06 1.88 -8.72
N PHE A 270 19.11 2.32 -8.04
CA PHE A 270 19.00 3.33 -6.97
C PHE A 270 18.90 4.77 -7.50
N ARG A 271 18.46 5.01 -8.74
CA ARG A 271 18.37 6.39 -9.25
C ARG A 271 17.16 7.08 -8.61
N LYS A 272 17.32 8.28 -8.00
CA LYS A 272 16.15 9.15 -7.76
C LYS A 272 15.46 9.32 -9.10
N ALA A 273 14.14 9.30 -9.05
CA ALA A 273 13.34 9.96 -10.06
C ALA A 273 13.73 11.45 -10.02
N ASP A 274 14.71 11.81 -10.86
CA ASP A 274 14.99 13.20 -11.13
C ASP A 274 13.67 13.75 -11.68
N GLY A 275 13.10 14.71 -10.97
CA GLY A 275 11.79 15.31 -11.28
C GLY A 275 11.78 16.12 -12.58
N GLY A 276 12.59 15.72 -13.57
CA GLY A 276 12.56 16.24 -14.91
C GLY A 276 11.16 16.06 -15.49
N PRO A 277 10.65 17.08 -16.23
CA PRO A 277 9.36 16.99 -16.86
C PRO A 277 9.31 15.75 -17.74
N VAL A 278 8.33 14.87 -17.48
CA VAL A 278 8.07 13.69 -18.29
C VAL A 278 7.71 14.17 -19.70
N THR A 279 8.70 14.22 -20.58
CA THR A 279 8.47 14.39 -22.01
C THR A 279 7.81 13.11 -22.48
N ASN A 280 6.50 13.15 -22.69
CA ASN A 280 5.74 12.07 -23.30
C ASN A 280 6.30 11.78 -24.69
N THR A 281 7.28 10.88 -24.77
CA THR A 281 7.64 10.23 -26.03
C THR A 281 6.53 9.25 -26.34
N SER A 282 5.52 9.74 -27.04
CA SER A 282 4.54 8.93 -27.74
C SER A 282 5.32 8.02 -28.70
N LYS A 283 5.51 6.75 -28.34
CA LYS A 283 5.89 5.73 -29.31
C LYS A 283 4.66 5.53 -30.22
N VAL A 284 4.81 5.97 -31.46
CA VAL A 284 3.94 5.64 -32.61
C VAL A 284 4.19 4.20 -33.00
#